data_AF-A0A3C0AML4-F1
#
_entry.id   AF-A0A3C0AML4-F1
#
_cell.length_a   1.000
_cell.length_b   1.000
_cell.length_c   1.000
_cell.angle_alpha   90.00
_cell.angle_beta   90.00
_cell.angle_gamma   90.00
#
_symmetry.space_group_name_H-M   'P 1'
#
loop_
_entity.id
_entity.type
_entity.pdbx_description
1 polymer ?
#
loop_
_entity_poly.entity_id
_entity_poly.type
_entity_poly.pdbx_seq_one_letter_code
_entity_poly.pdbx_strand_id
1 'polypeptide(L)'
;MKSHRQNFENLNTGRAGLTLLEVLISLSIFLGALTALSQLIGIGSRAAVQTQLKTQAIFRCQSILAEILAGAQPMESVAMAAFDDDSENWKWSLNVEPGDYENMLKLTVLVQYTGDSETVSTSYQLIRQVRDPAMLL
;
A
#
# COMPACT_ATOMS: atom_id res chain seq x y z
N MET A 1 75.43 -44.32 24.84
CA MET A 1 75.71 -43.50 23.64
C MET A 1 75.01 -44.12 22.43
N LYS A 2 73.81 -43.63 22.09
CA LYS A 2 73.21 -43.61 20.74
C LYS A 2 71.83 -42.97 20.85
N SER A 3 71.84 -41.66 20.56
CA SER A 3 70.68 -40.84 20.24
C SER A 3 70.08 -41.34 18.94
N HIS A 4 68.76 -41.52 18.88
CA HIS A 4 68.05 -41.49 17.61
C HIS A 4 66.73 -40.74 17.77
N ARG A 5 66.69 -39.59 17.09
CA ARG A 5 65.68 -38.54 17.04
C ARG A 5 64.24 -39.04 16.85
N GLN A 6 63.32 -38.44 17.60
CA GLN A 6 61.89 -38.41 17.33
C GLN A 6 61.64 -37.53 16.08
N ASN A 7 61.02 -38.10 15.05
CA ASN A 7 60.51 -37.35 13.90
C ASN A 7 59.12 -36.81 14.25
N PHE A 8 58.98 -35.49 14.32
CA PHE A 8 57.69 -34.83 14.37
C PHE A 8 56.99 -35.06 13.03
N GLU A 9 55.87 -35.78 13.05
CA GLU A 9 54.98 -35.84 11.90
C GLU A 9 54.44 -34.43 11.64
N ASN A 10 54.80 -33.89 10.48
CA ASN A 10 54.21 -32.67 9.95
C ASN A 10 52.72 -32.93 9.70
N LEU A 11 51.85 -32.36 10.54
CA LEU A 11 50.44 -32.16 10.22
C LEU A 11 50.37 -31.13 9.08
N ASN A 12 50.56 -31.60 7.86
CA ASN A 12 50.35 -30.81 6.66
C ASN A 12 48.83 -30.60 6.51
N THR A 13 48.31 -29.59 7.21
CA THR A 13 46.97 -29.07 6.99
C THR A 13 46.93 -28.52 5.57
N GLY A 14 46.50 -29.37 4.63
CA GLY A 14 46.34 -29.01 3.23
C GLY A 14 45.50 -27.74 3.15
N ARG A 15 46.14 -26.66 2.73
CA ARG A 15 45.48 -25.38 2.48
C ARG A 15 44.54 -25.64 1.31
N ALA A 16 43.26 -25.87 1.62
CA ALA A 16 42.20 -25.95 0.65
C ALA A 16 42.10 -24.60 -0.06
N GLY A 17 42.69 -24.52 -1.25
CA GLY A 17 42.46 -23.41 -2.15
C GLY A 17 41.00 -23.45 -2.56
N LEU A 18 40.20 -22.51 -2.05
CA LEU A 18 38.85 -22.19 -2.51
C LEU A 18 38.82 -22.31 -4.05
N THR A 19 38.03 -23.25 -4.56
CA THR A 19 38.14 -23.68 -5.96
C THR A 19 37.52 -22.63 -6.89
N LEU A 20 37.99 -22.54 -8.14
CA LEU A 20 37.38 -21.68 -9.17
C LEU A 20 35.86 -21.95 -9.30
N LEU A 21 35.45 -23.20 -9.09
CA LEU A 21 34.05 -23.63 -9.05
C LEU A 21 33.25 -22.96 -7.92
N GLU A 22 33.86 -22.74 -6.76
CA GLU A 22 33.21 -22.09 -5.62
C GLU A 22 32.93 -20.61 -5.87
N VAL A 23 33.87 -19.91 -6.54
CA VAL A 23 33.68 -18.52 -6.96
C VAL A 23 32.57 -18.43 -8.02
N LEU A 24 32.53 -19.37 -8.97
CA LEU A 24 31.48 -19.42 -9.99
C LEU A 24 30.10 -19.67 -9.38
N ILE A 25 29.98 -20.61 -8.44
CA ILE A 25 28.71 -20.89 -7.74
C ILE A 25 28.28 -19.66 -6.93
N SER A 26 29.21 -19.03 -6.21
CA SER A 26 28.92 -17.82 -5.44
C SER A 26 28.43 -16.69 -6.34
N LEU A 27 29.06 -16.50 -7.50
CA LEU A 27 28.65 -15.51 -8.49
C LEU A 27 27.26 -15.84 -9.07
N SER A 28 26.98 -17.09 -9.38
CA SER A 28 25.67 -17.52 -9.88
C SER A 28 24.56 -17.25 -8.86
N ILE A 29 24.77 -17.59 -7.59
CA ILE A 29 23.80 -17.32 -6.51
C ILE A 29 23.64 -15.80 -6.33
N PHE A 30 24.73 -15.05 -6.35
CA PHE A 30 24.71 -13.59 -6.21
C PHE A 30 23.87 -12.93 -7.31
N LEU A 31 24.09 -13.28 -8.58
CA LEU A 31 23.34 -12.73 -9.71
C LEU A 31 21.86 -13.13 -9.67
N GLY A 32 21.56 -14.36 -9.25
CA GLY A 32 20.19 -14.82 -9.01
C GLY A 32 19.48 -13.99 -7.93
N ALA A 33 20.14 -13.80 -6.78
CA ALA A 33 19.61 -12.99 -5.69
C ALA A 33 19.44 -11.51 -6.09
N LEU A 34 20.40 -10.94 -6.82
CA LEU A 34 20.33 -9.55 -7.29
C LEU A 34 19.13 -9.32 -8.21
N THR A 35 18.84 -10.28 -9.09
CA THR A 35 17.68 -10.20 -10.00
C THR A 35 16.37 -10.23 -9.21
N ALA A 36 16.24 -11.12 -8.22
CA ALA A 36 15.07 -11.17 -7.35
C ALA A 36 14.89 -9.87 -6.54
N LEU A 37 15.98 -9.31 -6.00
CA LEU A 37 15.94 -8.03 -5.27
C LEU A 37 15.49 -6.86 -6.16
N SER A 38 15.97 -6.80 -7.41
CA SER A 38 15.55 -5.77 -8.35
C SER A 38 14.04 -5.79 -8.60
N GLN A 39 13.44 -6.98 -8.68
CA GLN A 39 12.00 -7.13 -8.83
C GLN A 39 11.24 -6.71 -7.57
N LEU A 40 11.75 -7.10 -6.39
CA LEU A 40 11.16 -6.75 -5.10
C LEU A 40 11.12 -5.23 -4.88
N ILE A 41 12.17 -4.50 -5.25
CA ILE A 41 12.20 -3.02 -5.16
C ILE A 41 11.07 -2.42 -6.00
N GLY A 42 10.88 -2.89 -7.23
CA GLY A 42 9.82 -2.42 -8.12
C GLY A 42 8.41 -2.68 -7.56
N ILE A 43 8.21 -3.85 -6.94
CA ILE A 43 6.93 -4.20 -6.29
C ILE A 43 6.70 -3.30 -5.07
N GLY A 44 7.71 -3.14 -4.21
CA GLY A 44 7.63 -2.32 -3.01
C GLY A 44 7.29 -0.86 -3.31
N SER A 45 7.92 -0.28 -4.32
CA SER A 45 7.63 1.09 -4.77
C SER A 45 6.17 1.27 -5.22
N ARG A 46 5.67 0.39 -6.09
CA ARG A 46 4.27 0.44 -6.54
C ARG A 46 3.29 0.22 -5.39
N ALA A 47 3.58 -0.73 -4.50
CA ALA A 47 2.75 -0.99 -3.33
C ALA A 47 2.68 0.21 -2.37
N ALA A 48 3.80 0.92 -2.18
CA ALA A 48 3.85 2.13 -1.36
C ALA A 48 2.96 3.24 -1.94
N VAL A 49 3.07 3.51 -3.24
CA VAL A 49 2.24 4.52 -3.93
C VAL A 49 0.76 4.15 -3.85
N GLN A 50 0.39 2.90 -4.14
CA GLN A 50 -1.00 2.45 -4.04
C GLN A 50 -1.55 2.57 -2.61
N THR A 51 -0.74 2.24 -1.60
CA THR A 51 -1.14 2.36 -0.19
C THR A 51 -1.35 3.83 0.18
N GLN A 52 -0.44 4.71 -0.22
CA GLN A 52 -0.56 6.14 0.02
C GLN A 52 -1.84 6.70 -0.61
N LEU A 53 -2.12 6.37 -1.88
CA LEU A 53 -3.34 6.81 -2.56
C LEU A 53 -4.61 6.28 -1.86
N LYS A 54 -4.62 5.01 -1.45
CA LYS A 54 -5.75 4.46 -0.69
C LYS A 54 -5.96 5.18 0.64
N THR A 55 -4.89 5.46 1.38
CA THR A 55 -4.98 6.21 2.64
C THR A 55 -5.51 7.62 2.42
N GLN A 56 -5.08 8.30 1.36
CA GLN A 56 -5.64 9.60 0.98
C GLN A 56 -7.13 9.51 0.65
N ALA A 57 -7.55 8.49 -0.12
CA ALA A 57 -8.96 8.27 -0.43
C ALA A 57 -9.81 8.05 0.83
N ILE A 58 -9.31 7.28 1.80
CA ILE A 58 -9.97 7.05 3.10
C ILE A 58 -10.16 8.37 3.86
N PHE A 59 -9.09 9.16 4.00
CA PHE A 59 -9.19 10.44 4.72
C PHE A 59 -10.13 11.42 4.02
N ARG A 60 -10.11 11.48 2.68
CA ARG A 60 -11.03 12.32 1.91
C ARG A 60 -12.49 11.88 2.08
N CYS A 61 -12.78 10.58 2.02
CA CYS A 61 -14.12 10.05 2.32
C CYS A 61 -14.59 10.44 3.73
N GLN A 62 -13.70 10.32 4.72
CA GLN A 62 -14.01 10.67 6.10
C GLN A 62 -14.25 12.17 6.28
N SER A 63 -13.47 13.03 5.61
CA SER A 63 -13.65 14.48 5.64
C SER A 63 -15.01 14.88 5.09
N ILE A 64 -15.35 14.46 3.87
CA ILE A 64 -16.64 14.76 3.24
C ILE A 64 -17.80 14.27 4.11
N LEU A 65 -17.69 13.04 4.64
CA LEU A 65 -18.71 12.52 5.54
C LEU A 65 -18.85 13.36 6.80
N ALA A 66 -17.74 13.83 7.40
CA ALA A 66 -17.80 14.69 8.57
C ALA A 66 -18.41 16.07 8.25
N GLU A 67 -18.09 16.64 7.10
CA GLU A 67 -18.65 17.92 6.62
C GLU A 67 -20.16 17.85 6.42
N ILE A 68 -20.66 16.77 5.82
CA ILE A 68 -22.10 16.52 5.64
C ILE A 68 -22.79 16.39 7.01
N LEU A 69 -22.18 15.65 7.94
CA LEU A 69 -22.77 15.44 9.27
C LEU A 69 -22.72 16.66 10.18
N ALA A 70 -21.73 17.53 10.00
CA ALA A 70 -21.65 18.82 10.66
C ALA A 70 -22.63 19.86 10.06
N GLY A 71 -23.26 19.54 8.92
CA GLY A 71 -24.12 20.47 8.18
C GLY A 71 -23.35 21.53 7.39
N ALA A 72 -22.03 21.36 7.21
CA ALA A 72 -21.21 22.24 6.39
C ALA A 72 -21.49 22.02 4.88
N GLN A 73 -21.83 20.79 4.50
CA GLN A 73 -22.39 20.45 3.20
C GLN A 73 -23.83 19.93 3.31
N PRO A 74 -24.66 20.15 2.28
CA PRO A 74 -26.02 19.60 2.23
C PRO A 74 -25.98 18.06 2.15
N MET A 75 -26.93 17.43 2.83
CA MET A 75 -27.12 15.98 2.81
C MET A 75 -27.95 15.57 1.59
N GLU A 76 -27.40 15.82 0.40
CA GLU A 76 -28.06 15.57 -0.88
C GLU A 76 -27.16 14.78 -1.82
N SER A 77 -27.73 13.90 -2.66
CA SER A 77 -26.93 13.09 -3.57
C SER A 77 -26.18 13.97 -4.59
N VAL A 78 -24.87 13.74 -4.70
CA VAL A 78 -23.96 14.45 -5.60
C VAL A 78 -23.12 13.42 -6.35
N ALA A 79 -22.88 13.63 -7.65
CA ALA A 79 -22.11 12.72 -8.47
C ALA A 79 -20.88 13.40 -9.06
N MET A 80 -19.70 12.80 -8.85
CA MET A 80 -18.42 13.19 -9.44
C MET A 80 -18.06 14.67 -9.26
N ALA A 81 -18.36 15.23 -8.09
CA ALA A 81 -17.93 16.57 -7.72
C ALA A 81 -16.41 16.62 -7.49
N ALA A 82 -15.82 17.78 -7.78
CA ALA A 82 -14.43 18.06 -7.46
C ALA A 82 -14.28 18.41 -5.98
N PHE A 83 -13.06 18.27 -5.46
CA PHE A 83 -12.67 18.82 -4.18
C PHE A 83 -12.26 20.30 -4.33
N ASP A 84 -12.38 21.07 -3.24
CA ASP A 84 -12.04 22.51 -3.20
C ASP A 84 -10.53 22.78 -3.02
N ASP A 85 -9.71 21.73 -2.83
CA ASP A 85 -8.27 21.84 -2.54
C ASP A 85 -7.38 21.75 -3.79
N ASP A 86 -7.86 22.25 -4.93
CA ASP A 86 -7.20 22.23 -6.25
C ASP A 86 -6.77 20.82 -6.73
N SER A 87 -7.37 19.77 -6.17
CA SER A 87 -7.05 18.37 -6.49
C SER A 87 -7.86 17.85 -7.68
N GLU A 88 -7.49 18.26 -8.91
CA GLU A 88 -8.23 17.92 -10.15
C GLU A 88 -8.44 16.41 -10.38
N ASN A 89 -7.47 15.60 -9.93
CA ASN A 89 -7.49 14.14 -10.10
C ASN A 89 -8.41 13.41 -9.11
N TRP A 90 -8.89 14.12 -8.09
CA TRP A 90 -9.76 13.57 -7.07
C TRP A 90 -11.20 14.00 -7.31
N LYS A 91 -12.10 13.02 -7.29
CA LYS A 91 -13.54 13.26 -7.39
C LYS A 91 -14.27 12.50 -6.30
N TRP A 92 -15.41 13.02 -5.90
CA TRP A 92 -16.25 12.39 -4.91
C TRP A 92 -17.72 12.37 -5.34
N SER A 93 -18.44 11.40 -4.80
CA SER A 93 -19.88 11.26 -4.96
C SER A 93 -20.48 10.94 -3.61
N LEU A 94 -21.66 11.50 -3.33
CA LEU A 94 -22.52 11.12 -2.22
C LEU A 94 -23.80 10.54 -2.80
N ASN A 95 -24.21 9.37 -2.30
CA ASN A 95 -25.54 8.84 -2.50
C ASN A 95 -26.27 8.82 -1.16
N VAL A 96 -27.42 9.48 -1.10
CA VAL A 96 -28.31 9.52 0.05
C VAL A 96 -29.54 8.70 -0.26
N GLU A 97 -29.75 7.63 0.50
CA GLU A 97 -30.89 6.73 0.34
C GLU A 97 -31.61 6.54 1.69
N PRO A 98 -32.90 6.15 1.69
CA PRO A 98 -33.54 5.64 2.89
C PRO A 98 -32.71 4.51 3.52
N GLY A 99 -32.58 4.56 4.85
CA GLY A 99 -31.87 3.55 5.63
C GLY A 99 -32.70 2.29 5.86
N ASP A 100 -32.10 1.34 6.57
CA ASP A 100 -32.73 0.03 6.84
C ASP A 100 -33.89 0.13 7.86
N TYR A 101 -33.99 1.26 8.57
CA TYR A 101 -35.00 1.53 9.59
C TYR A 101 -35.70 2.86 9.31
N GLU A 102 -36.93 3.00 9.83
CA GLU A 102 -37.63 4.28 9.83
C GLU A 102 -36.78 5.38 10.50
N ASN A 103 -36.82 6.57 9.93
CA ASN A 103 -36.04 7.73 10.35
C ASN A 103 -34.51 7.54 10.25
N MET A 104 -34.04 6.64 9.40
CA MET A 104 -32.63 6.53 9.04
C MET A 104 -32.39 6.87 7.57
N LEU A 105 -31.23 7.45 7.32
CA LEU A 105 -30.66 7.68 5.99
C LEU A 105 -29.35 6.91 5.89
N LYS A 106 -29.12 6.28 4.74
CA LYS A 106 -27.88 5.62 4.37
C LYS A 106 -27.11 6.55 3.45
N LEU A 107 -25.99 7.06 3.96
CA LEU A 107 -25.04 7.88 3.23
C LEU A 107 -23.95 6.98 2.67
N THR A 108 -23.75 7.02 1.35
CA THR A 108 -22.66 6.32 0.67
C THR A 108 -21.76 7.34 0.01
N VAL A 109 -20.57 7.54 0.56
CA VAL A 109 -19.55 8.42 0.00
C VAL A 109 -18.57 7.58 -0.79
N LEU A 110 -18.36 7.90 -2.06
CA LEU A 110 -17.38 7.30 -2.94
C LEU A 110 -16.34 8.37 -3.30
N VAL A 111 -15.07 8.09 -3.07
CA VAL A 111 -13.96 8.93 -3.53
C VAL A 111 -13.14 8.15 -4.55
N GLN A 112 -12.78 8.82 -5.64
CA GLN A 112 -12.06 8.25 -6.77
C GLN A 112 -10.88 9.14 -7.11
N TYR A 113 -9.75 8.51 -7.39
CA TYR A 113 -8.55 9.13 -7.95
C TYR A 113 -8.30 8.56 -9.33
N THR A 114 -8.09 9.46 -10.29
CA THR A 114 -7.68 9.13 -11.65
C THR A 114 -6.34 9.80 -11.92
N GLY A 115 -5.26 9.03 -11.95
CA GLY A 115 -3.95 9.51 -12.38
C GLY A 115 -3.83 9.56 -13.91
N ASP A 116 -2.70 10.07 -14.39
CA ASP A 116 -2.38 10.23 -15.83
C ASP A 116 -2.39 8.91 -16.61
N SER A 117 -2.19 7.78 -15.92
CA SER A 117 -2.33 6.44 -16.45
C SER A 117 -3.46 5.72 -15.72
N GLU A 118 -4.25 4.94 -16.45
CA GLU A 118 -5.32 4.09 -15.92
C GLU A 118 -4.79 3.10 -14.85
N THR A 119 -3.49 2.77 -14.90
CA THR A 119 -2.81 1.91 -13.94
C THR A 119 -2.61 2.54 -12.55
N VAL A 120 -2.77 3.85 -12.43
CA VAL A 120 -2.65 4.63 -11.18
C VAL A 120 -4.01 5.24 -10.84
N SER A 121 -5.02 4.37 -10.71
CA SER A 121 -6.34 4.74 -10.23
C SER A 121 -6.60 4.10 -8.86
N THR A 122 -7.38 4.78 -8.03
CA THR A 122 -7.86 4.20 -6.78
C THR A 122 -9.27 4.68 -6.46
N SER A 123 -10.04 3.87 -5.77
CA SER A 123 -11.33 4.25 -5.25
C SER A 123 -11.52 3.71 -3.85
N TYR A 124 -12.27 4.45 -3.04
CA TYR A 124 -12.67 4.02 -1.72
C TYR A 124 -14.11 4.46 -1.46
N GLN A 125 -14.87 3.59 -0.82
CA GLN A 125 -16.26 3.85 -0.47
C GLN A 125 -16.46 3.70 1.03
N LEU A 126 -17.18 4.66 1.62
CA LEU A 126 -17.58 4.65 3.00
C LEU A 126 -19.11 4.75 3.07
N ILE A 127 -19.72 3.82 3.82
CA ILE A 127 -21.16 3.81 4.06
C ILE A 127 -21.40 4.14 5.53
N ARG A 128 -22.35 5.03 5.80
CA ARG A 128 -22.78 5.36 7.15
C ARG A 128 -24.29 5.51 7.21
N GLN A 129 -24.90 4.88 8.21
CA GLN A 129 -26.28 5.16 8.56
C GLN A 129 -26.33 6.28 9.59
N VAL A 130 -27.24 7.23 9.38
CA VAL A 130 -27.51 8.33 10.28
C VAL A 130 -29.01 8.51 10.46
N ARG A 131 -29.40 9.09 11.59
CA ARG A 131 -30.80 9.48 11.79
C ARG A 131 -31.13 10.61 10.81
N ASP A 132 -32.31 10.54 10.22
CA ASP A 132 -32.86 11.62 9.41
C ASP A 132 -33.04 12.87 10.29
N PRO A 133 -32.28 13.95 10.05
CA PRO A 133 -32.40 15.18 10.83
C PRO A 133 -33.74 15.90 10.60
N ALA A 134 -34.42 15.67 9.47
CA ALA A 134 -35.73 16.27 9.20
C ALA A 134 -36.83 15.72 10.12
N MET A 135 -36.63 14.52 10.68
CA MET A 135 -37.57 13.84 11.57
C MET A 135 -37.35 14.16 13.06
N LEU A 136 -36.47 15.13 13.39
CA LEU A 136 -36.20 15.57 14.77
C LEU A 136 -37.03 16.79 15.22
N LEU A 137 -37.76 17.42 14.31
CA LEU A 137 -38.64 18.59 14.56
C LEU A 137 -40.10 18.17 14.56
#